data_AF-A0A7X9AHZ1-F1
#
_entry.id   AF-A0A7X9AHZ1-F1
#
_cell.length_a   1.000
_cell.length_b   1.000
_cell.length_c   1.000
_cell.angle_alpha   90.00
_cell.angle_beta   90.00
_cell.angle_gamma   90.00
#
_symmetry.space_group_name_H-M   'P 1'
#
loop_
_entity.id
_entity.type
_entity.pdbx_description
1 polymer ?
#
loop_
_entity_poly.entity_id
_entity_poly.type
_entity_poly.pdbx_seq_one_letter_code
_entity_poly.pdbx_strand_id
1 'polypeptide(L)' 'RLLYEDYDIEDEYNTYLHEGLPPGPICSPGEASIRAAVNPDETPYLYYVAKGDGSHAFARTYKEHQANVKKYIQDR' A
#
# COMPACT_ATOMS: atom_id res chain seq x y z
N ARG A 1 -7.06 -10.24 12.86
CA ARG A 1 -7.76 -9.02 12.35
C ARG A 1 -6.95 -7.86 12.87
N LEU A 2 -6.55 -6.93 12.00
CA LEU A 2 -5.91 -5.67 12.41
C LEU A 2 -6.98 -4.66 12.84
N LEU A 3 -6.74 -3.97 13.93
CA LEU A 3 -7.56 -2.89 14.48
C LEU A 3 -6.86 -1.53 14.24
N TYR A 4 -7.58 -0.43 14.41
CA TYR A 4 -6.98 0.90 14.27
C TYR A 4 -5.88 1.17 15.30
N GLU A 5 -6.05 0.66 16.52
CA GLU A 5 -5.06 0.76 17.60
C GLU A 5 -3.74 0.04 17.25
N ASP A 6 -3.77 -0.96 16.36
CA ASP A 6 -2.56 -1.69 15.96
C ASP A 6 -1.64 -0.85 15.06
N TYR A 7 -2.14 0.23 14.44
CA TYR A 7 -1.31 1.12 13.61
C TYR A 7 -0.36 2.00 14.42
N ASP A 8 -0.63 2.17 15.72
CA ASP A 8 0.14 3.02 16.62
C ASP A 8 1.13 2.23 17.48
N ILE A 9 1.25 0.91 17.26
CA ILE A 9 2.22 0.06 17.97
C ILE A 9 3.65 0.47 17.58
N GLU A 10 4.46 0.83 18.57
CA GLU A 10 5.88 1.12 18.39
C GLU A 10 6.66 -0.19 18.11
N ASP A 11 7.05 -0.37 16.85
CA ASP A 11 7.85 -1.50 16.37
C ASP A 11 8.69 -1.02 15.16
N GLU A 12 9.96 -1.45 15.05
CA GLU A 12 10.86 -1.03 13.98
C GLU A 12 10.34 -1.39 12.56
N TYR A 13 9.41 -2.35 12.44
CA TYR A 13 8.76 -2.73 11.19
C TYR A 13 7.51 -1.91 10.86
N ASN A 14 7.05 -1.03 11.76
CA ASN A 14 5.83 -0.26 11.55
C ASN A 14 6.05 0.93 10.60
N THR A 15 5.76 0.71 9.31
CA THR A 15 5.85 1.72 8.25
C THR A 15 4.80 2.84 8.32
N TYR A 16 3.83 2.80 9.26
CA TYR A 16 3.00 3.97 9.58
C TYR A 16 3.75 5.00 10.44
N LEU A 17 4.70 4.54 11.27
CA LEU A 17 5.45 5.37 12.21
C LEU A 17 6.86 5.71 11.71
N HIS A 18 7.47 4.82 10.94
CA HIS A 18 8.84 4.95 10.44
C HIS A 18 8.89 5.12 8.93
N GLU A 19 9.57 6.17 8.46
CA GLU A 19 9.79 6.41 7.02
C GLU A 19 10.84 5.44 6.45
N GLY A 20 10.65 5.05 5.17
CA GLY A 20 11.58 4.18 4.45
C GLY A 20 11.22 2.70 4.52
N LEU A 21 12.22 1.84 4.33
CA LEU A 21 12.05 0.39 4.40
C LEU A 21 12.28 -0.11 5.83
N PRO A 22 11.59 -1.18 6.26
CA PRO A 22 11.86 -1.83 7.55
C PRO A 22 13.27 -2.45 7.60
N PRO A 23 13.78 -2.84 8.79
CA PRO A 23 15.12 -3.40 8.96
C PRO A 23 15.41 -4.66 8.13
N GLY A 24 14.37 -5.40 7.74
CA GLY A 24 14.48 -6.58 6.89
C GLY A 24 13.16 -6.97 6.22
N PRO A 25 13.16 -8.02 5.39
CA PRO A 25 11.96 -8.50 4.71
C PRO A 25 10.95 -9.08 5.71
N ILE A 26 9.66 -8.91 5.42
CA ILE A 26 8.55 -9.47 6.23
C ILE A 26 8.13 -10.88 5.77
N CYS A 27 8.60 -11.33 4.61
CA CYS A 27 8.29 -12.65 4.05
C CYS A 27 9.31 -13.06 2.99
N SER A 28 9.17 -14.28 2.46
CA SER A 28 9.93 -14.79 1.32
C SER A 28 9.24 -14.39 0.00
N PRO A 29 9.81 -13.47 -0.80
CA PRO A 29 9.16 -13.01 -2.03
C PRO A 29 9.25 -14.05 -3.15
N GLY A 30 8.21 -14.15 -3.97
CA GLY A 30 8.23 -14.92 -5.21
C GLY A 30 8.99 -14.20 -6.33
N GLU A 31 9.31 -14.92 -7.40
CA GLU A 31 10.08 -14.37 -8.53
C GLU A 31 9.47 -13.10 -9.13
N ALA A 32 8.14 -13.08 -9.32
CA ALA A 32 7.44 -11.92 -9.86
C ALA A 32 7.62 -10.66 -8.98
N SER A 33 7.59 -10.83 -7.66
CA SER A 33 7.79 -9.73 -6.70
C SER A 33 9.23 -9.19 -6.75
N ILE A 34 10.23 -10.07 -6.88
CA ILE A 34 11.63 -9.67 -7.03
C ILE A 34 11.82 -8.89 -8.34
N ARG A 35 11.26 -9.37 -9.46
CA ARG A 35 11.35 -8.69 -10.75
C ARG A 35 10.74 -7.30 -10.71
N ALA A 36 9.57 -7.15 -10.10
CA ALA A 36 8.89 -5.86 -9.95
C ALA A 36 9.68 -4.88 -9.05
N ALA A 37 10.31 -5.37 -7.97
CA ALA A 37 11.12 -4.53 -7.09
C ALA A 37 12.39 -4.01 -7.79
N VAL A 38 13.03 -4.84 -8.63
CA VAL A 38 14.28 -4.48 -9.34
C VAL A 38 14.02 -3.69 -10.62
N ASN A 39 12.89 -3.92 -11.28
CA ASN A 39 12.50 -3.25 -12.52
C ASN A 39 11.05 -2.74 -12.42
N PRO A 40 10.81 -1.66 -11.65
CA PRO A 40 9.47 -1.10 -11.51
C PRO A 40 9.03 -0.34 -12.78
N ASP A 41 7.73 -0.26 -13.00
CA ASP A 41 7.17 0.64 -14.02
C ASP A 41 7.39 2.11 -13.62
N GLU A 42 7.78 2.95 -14.58
CA GLU A 42 7.87 4.39 -14.37
C GLU A 42 6.48 5.01 -14.33
N THR A 43 6.00 5.34 -13.13
CA THR A 43 4.68 5.96 -12.95
C THR A 43 4.72 7.10 -11.93
N PRO A 44 3.82 8.09 -12.05
CA PRO A 44 3.71 9.18 -11.08
C PRO A 44 2.76 8.86 -9.91
N TYR A 45 2.39 7.58 -9.71
CA TYR A 45 1.40 7.20 -8.71
C TYR A 45 2.01 7.11 -7.32
N LEU A 46 1.31 7.67 -6.33
CA LEU A 46 1.72 7.64 -4.91
C LEU A 46 0.72 6.88 -4.05
N TYR A 47 -0.49 6.64 -4.55
CA TYR A 47 -1.57 6.02 -3.80
C TYR A 47 -2.26 4.95 -4.63
N TYR A 48 -2.75 3.90 -3.97
CA TYR A 48 -3.63 2.90 -4.56
C TYR A 48 -4.70 2.45 -3.56
N VAL A 49 -5.84 1.97 -4.08
CA VAL A 49 -6.88 1.34 -3.27
C VAL A 49 -7.50 0.16 -4.05
N ALA A 50 -7.85 -0.91 -3.35
CA ALA A 50 -8.49 -2.07 -3.97
C ALA A 50 -9.90 -1.75 -4.48
N LYS A 51 -10.23 -2.18 -5.70
CA LYS A 51 -11.57 -1.99 -6.29
C LYS A 51 -12.59 -3.05 -5.85
N GLY A 52 -12.10 -4.17 -5.29
CA GLY A 52 -12.94 -5.31 -4.89
C GLY A 52 -13.10 -6.41 -5.94
N ASP A 53 -12.67 -6.18 -7.19
CA ASP A 53 -12.67 -7.13 -8.30
C ASP A 53 -11.31 -7.84 -8.51
N GLY A 54 -10.40 -7.70 -7.54
CA GLY A 54 -9.02 -8.16 -7.65
C GLY A 54 -8.05 -7.14 -8.26
N SER A 55 -8.54 -5.98 -8.75
CA SER A 55 -7.72 -4.89 -9.28
C SER A 55 -7.59 -3.71 -8.31
N HIS A 56 -6.75 -2.73 -8.68
CA HIS A 56 -6.50 -1.51 -7.91
C HIS A 56 -6.80 -0.25 -8.73
N ALA A 57 -7.20 0.81 -8.05
CA ALA A 57 -7.28 2.17 -8.59
C ALA A 57 -6.07 2.97 -8.09
N PHE A 58 -5.24 3.46 -9.00
CA PHE A 58 -4.05 4.24 -8.69
C PHE A 58 -4.33 5.75 -8.77
N ALA A 59 -3.62 6.54 -7.97
CA ALA A 59 -3.78 7.98 -7.88
C ALA A 59 -2.44 8.70 -7.66
N ARG A 60 -2.30 9.90 -8.23
CA ARG A 60 -1.11 10.74 -8.10
C ARG A 60 -1.20 11.66 -6.90
N THR A 61 -2.42 12.07 -6.56
CA THR A 61 -2.68 12.99 -5.44
C THR A 61 -3.55 12.36 -4.37
N TYR A 62 -3.44 12.87 -3.15
CA TYR A 62 -4.30 12.43 -2.06
C TYR A 62 -5.79 12.69 -2.34
N LYS A 63 -6.13 13.79 -3.02
CA LYS A 63 -7.52 14.10 -3.40
C LYS A 63 -8.12 13.06 -4.35
N GLU A 64 -7.35 12.63 -5.35
CA GLU A 64 -7.74 11.54 -6.25
C GLU A 64 -7.90 10.22 -5.49
N HIS A 65 -6.98 9.95 -4.56
CA HIS A 65 -7.08 8.76 -3.72
C HIS A 65 -8.35 8.75 -2.88
N GLN A 66 -8.71 9.87 -2.23
CA GLN A 66 -9.96 9.98 -1.46
C GLN A 66 -11.20 9.77 -2.33
N ALA A 67 -11.21 10.27 -3.56
CA ALA A 67 -12.29 9.99 -4.51
C ALA A 67 -12.39 8.50 -4.86
N ASN A 68 -11.26 7.81 -5.05
CA ASN A 68 -11.22 6.37 -5.27
C ASN A 68 -11.69 5.59 -4.04
N VAL A 69 -11.26 5.96 -2.83
CA VAL A 69 -11.70 5.32 -1.57
C VAL A 69 -13.23 5.44 -1.43
N LYS A 70 -13.80 6.62 -1.64
CA LYS A 70 -15.24 6.81 -1.61
C LYS A 70 -15.95 5.88 -2.61
N LYS A 71 -15.44 5.82 -3.84
CA LYS A 71 -16.02 5.04 -4.94
C LYS A 71 -15.98 3.52 -4.71
N TYR A 72 -14.92 3.00 -4.12
CA TYR A 72 -14.67 1.54 -4.06
C TYR A 72 -14.81 0.92 -2.67
N ILE A 73 -14.76 1.72 -1.60
CA ILE A 73 -14.74 1.21 -0.21
C ILE A 73 -15.95 1.68 0.59
N GLN A 74 -16.32 2.97 0.52
CA GLN A 74 -17.33 3.53 1.42
C GLN A 74 -18.78 3.12 1.09
N ASP A 75 -19.05 2.63 -0.13
CA ASP A 75 -20.37 2.14 -0.54
C ASP A 75 -20.49 0.60 -0.42
N ARG A 76 -19.59 -0.07 0.31
CA ARG A 76 -19.59 -1.53 0.54
C ARG A 76 -20.12 -1.93 1.91
#